data_AF-F9XXE6-F1
#
_entry.id   AF-F9XXE6-F1
#
_cell.length_a   1.000
_cell.length_b   1.000
_cell.length_c   1.000
_cell.angle_alpha   90.00
_cell.angle_beta   90.00
_cell.angle_gamma   90.00
#
_symmetry.space_group_name_H-M   'P 1'
#
loop_
_entity.id
_entity.type
_entity.pdbx_description
1 polymer ?
#
loop_
_entity_poly.entity_id
_entity_poly.type
_entity_poly.pdbx_seq_one_letter_code
_entity_poly.pdbx_strand_id
1 'polypeptide(L)'
;MSQLQVHISKQARTDVIDILRYTEVRFGEGACRRYQSLLQNTFRSIGEESERLGSVTREEISPGLRSMHLFFSRLDNIEGRGVRPRHIVFYRSTEDQIVEVVRVLHDAMELTRQLGYLQKS
;
A
#
# COMPACT_ATOMS: atom_id res chain seq x y z
N MET A 1 23.04 -10.43 -0.24
CA MET A 1 21.60 -10.20 -0.02
C MET A 1 21.33 -8.74 -0.36
N SER A 2 20.73 -8.45 -1.51
CA SER A 2 20.37 -7.09 -1.89
C SER A 2 19.41 -6.52 -0.84
N GLN A 3 19.73 -5.34 -0.31
CA GLN A 3 18.85 -4.62 0.59
C GLN A 3 17.61 -4.22 -0.22
N LEU A 4 16.46 -4.78 0.13
CA LEU A 4 15.15 -4.31 -0.30
C LEU A 4 14.98 -2.85 0.10
N GLN A 5 15.15 -1.92 -0.84
CA GLN A 5 14.92 -0.51 -0.58
C GLN A 5 13.49 -0.15 -0.99
N VAL A 6 12.60 -0.17 0.00
CA VAL A 6 11.27 0.42 -0.14
C VAL A 6 11.33 1.85 0.39
N HIS A 7 11.18 2.83 -0.49
CA HIS A 7 11.01 4.22 -0.10
C HIS A 7 9.52 4.50 0.15
N ILE A 8 9.20 5.21 1.23
CA ILE A 8 7.83 5.63 1.52
C ILE A 8 7.78 7.15 1.47
N SER A 9 7.01 7.68 0.51
CA SER A 9 6.81 9.11 0.33
C SER A 9 6.23 9.76 1.60
N LYS A 10 6.37 11.08 1.72
CA LYS A 10 5.79 11.82 2.86
C LYS A 10 4.27 11.66 2.94
N GLN A 11 3.60 11.66 1.78
CA GLN A 11 2.16 11.52 1.67
C GLN A 11 1.73 10.10 2.07
N ALA A 12 2.40 9.06 1.58
CA ALA A 12 2.13 7.68 1.98
C ALA A 12 2.34 7.46 3.49
N ARG A 13 3.37 8.08 4.10
CA ARG A 13 3.54 8.05 5.57
C ARG A 13 2.37 8.67 6.30
N THR A 14 1.86 9.80 5.80
CA THR A 14 0.69 10.48 6.37
C THR A 14 -0.54 9.59 6.25
N ASP A 15 -0.78 9.01 5.08
CA ASP A 15 -1.88 8.07 4.84
C ASP A 15 -1.82 6.89 5.85
N VAL A 16 -0.64 6.28 6.02
CA VAL A 16 -0.44 5.17 6.98
C VAL A 16 -0.76 5.60 8.41
N ILE A 17 -0.29 6.76 8.85
CA ILE A 17 -0.57 7.29 10.20
C ILE A 17 -2.07 7.46 10.40
N ASP A 18 -2.77 8.05 9.42
CA ASP A 18 -4.20 8.30 9.51
C ASP A 18 -5.01 6.99 9.52
N ILE A 19 -4.62 6.01 8.69
CA ILE A 19 -5.22 4.67 8.66
C ILE A 19 -5.07 3.98 10.02
N LEU A 20 -3.87 3.99 10.60
CA LEU A 20 -3.62 3.33 11.88
C LEU A 20 -4.36 4.01 13.03
N ARG A 21 -4.33 5.35 13.09
CA ARG A 21 -5.08 6.13 14.09
C ARG A 21 -6.59 5.86 13.99
N TYR A 22 -7.15 5.92 12.78
CA TYR A 22 -8.57 5.63 12.57
C TYR A 22 -8.92 4.20 12.99
N THR A 23 -8.06 3.24 12.65
CA THR A 23 -8.27 1.82 12.98
C THR A 23 -8.24 1.60 14.49
N GLU A 24 -7.30 2.21 15.20
CA GLU A 24 -7.20 2.14 16.65
C GLU A 24 -8.43 2.74 17.33
N VAL A 25 -8.82 3.96 16.96
CA VAL A 25 -9.97 4.66 17.56
C VAL A 25 -11.26 3.87 17.37
N ARG A 26 -11.44 3.24 16.20
CA ARG A 26 -12.71 2.58 15.85
C ARG A 26 -12.78 1.10 16.24
N PHE A 27 -11.65 0.41 16.25
CA PHE A 27 -11.61 -1.05 16.39
C PHE A 27 -10.64 -1.54 17.48
N GLY A 28 -9.97 -0.63 18.17
CA GLY A 28 -9.04 -0.91 19.27
C GLY A 28 -7.63 -1.28 18.81
N GLU A 29 -6.72 -1.27 19.77
CA GLU A 29 -5.28 -1.45 19.58
C GLU A 29 -4.93 -2.79 18.90
N GLY A 30 -5.64 -3.87 19.26
CA GLY A 30 -5.41 -5.19 18.64
C GLY A 30 -5.71 -5.21 17.14
N ALA A 31 -6.72 -4.44 16.68
CA ALA A 31 -7.01 -4.29 15.26
C ALA A 31 -5.97 -3.40 14.58
N CYS A 32 -5.52 -2.33 15.24
CA CYS A 32 -4.45 -1.45 14.76
C CYS A 32 -3.16 -2.25 14.49
N ARG A 33 -2.72 -3.07 15.45
CA ARG A 33 -1.53 -3.93 15.29
C ARG A 33 -1.64 -4.87 14.10
N ARG A 34 -2.77 -5.56 13.92
CA ARG A 34 -2.98 -6.43 12.75
C ARG A 34 -2.95 -5.67 11.44
N TYR A 35 -3.50 -4.44 11.41
CA TYR A 35 -3.48 -3.60 10.21
C TYR A 35 -2.07 -3.10 9.88
N GLN A 36 -1.29 -2.74 10.91
CA GLN A 36 0.10 -2.35 10.76
C GLN A 36 0.93 -3.50 10.17
N SER A 37 0.78 -4.73 10.70
CA SER A 37 1.46 -5.92 10.16
C SER A 37 1.07 -6.17 8.70
N LEU A 38 -0.22 -6.00 8.36
CA LEU A 38 -0.67 -6.15 6.97
C LEU A 38 0.04 -5.15 6.04
N LEU A 39 0.09 -3.86 6.40
CA LEU A 39 0.77 -2.83 5.61
C LEU A 39 2.26 -3.10 5.46
N GLN A 40 2.94 -3.49 6.54
CA GLN A 40 4.37 -3.81 6.51
C GLN A 40 4.68 -4.99 5.60
N ASN A 41 3.87 -6.05 5.67
CA ASN A 41 4.03 -7.21 4.80
C ASN A 41 3.76 -6.85 3.35
N THR A 42 2.74 -6.05 3.07
CA THR A 42 2.49 -5.52 1.73
C THR A 42 3.70 -4.77 1.18
N PHE A 43 4.28 -3.84 1.94
CA PHE A 43 5.41 -3.04 1.48
C PHE A 43 6.64 -3.90 1.22
N ARG A 44 6.92 -4.88 2.08
CA ARG A 44 8.00 -5.84 1.86
C ARG A 44 7.77 -6.65 0.58
N SER A 45 6.57 -7.20 0.45
CA SER A 45 6.13 -8.01 -0.68
C SER A 45 6.25 -7.31 -2.04
N ILE A 46 5.88 -6.03 -2.13
CA ILE A 46 6.05 -5.27 -3.37
C ILE A 46 7.51 -4.92 -3.64
N GLY A 47 8.33 -4.75 -2.60
CA GLY A 47 9.77 -4.56 -2.75
C GLY A 47 10.46 -5.81 -3.29
N GLU A 48 10.00 -7.00 -2.86
CA GLU A 48 10.53 -8.30 -3.30
C GLU A 48 10.11 -8.64 -4.73
N GLU A 49 8.85 -8.39 -5.06
CA GLU A 49 8.31 -8.65 -6.39
C GLU A 49 7.29 -7.56 -6.74
N SER A 50 7.72 -6.54 -7.47
CA SER A 50 6.89 -5.38 -7.80
C SER A 50 5.77 -5.72 -8.79
N GLU A 51 5.90 -6.82 -9.54
CA GLU A 51 4.95 -7.31 -10.54
C GLU A 51 4.11 -8.51 -10.09
N ARG A 52 4.10 -8.78 -8.78
CA ARG A 52 3.38 -9.88 -8.16
C ARG A 52 1.87 -9.90 -8.45
N LEU A 53 1.24 -11.04 -8.18
CA LEU A 53 -0.21 -11.21 -8.28
C LEU A 53 -0.98 -10.11 -7.52
N GLY A 54 -1.94 -9.49 -8.20
CA GLY A 54 -2.74 -8.38 -7.68
C GLY A 54 -2.13 -7.00 -7.92
N SER A 55 -0.90 -6.93 -8.44
CA SER A 55 -0.32 -5.71 -8.99
C SER A 55 -0.94 -5.39 -10.34
N VAL A 56 -1.40 -4.15 -10.52
CA VAL A 56 -2.00 -3.65 -11.76
C VAL A 56 -1.28 -2.38 -12.17
N THR A 57 -0.90 -2.28 -13.45
CA THR A 57 -0.31 -1.06 -14.02
C THR A 57 -1.36 0.05 -14.08
N ARG A 58 -0.89 1.29 -13.88
CA ARG A 58 -1.69 2.52 -13.79
C ARG A 58 -1.15 3.61 -14.70
N GLU A 59 -0.71 3.19 -15.89
CA GLU A 59 -0.14 4.06 -16.92
C GLU A 59 -1.12 5.18 -17.32
N GLU A 60 -2.43 4.95 -17.17
CA GLU A 60 -3.48 5.94 -17.40
C GLU A 60 -3.45 7.11 -16.40
N ILE A 61 -2.77 6.96 -15.26
CA ILE A 61 -2.61 8.01 -14.25
C ILE A 61 -1.24 8.67 -14.37
N SER A 62 -0.18 7.88 -14.37
CA SER A 62 1.22 8.33 -14.40
C SER A 62 2.10 7.21 -14.93
N PRO A 63 3.14 7.51 -15.74
CA PRO A 63 4.09 6.52 -16.22
C PRO A 63 4.70 5.69 -15.08
N GLY A 64 4.75 4.36 -15.26
CA GLY A 64 5.38 3.42 -14.33
C GLY A 64 4.65 3.25 -12.99
N LEU A 65 3.47 3.86 -12.83
CA LEU A 65 2.65 3.70 -11.62
C LEU A 65 1.98 2.33 -11.61
N ARG A 66 1.94 1.72 -10.43
CA ARG A 66 1.24 0.47 -10.16
C ARG A 66 0.36 0.61 -8.94
N SER A 67 -0.66 -0.23 -8.85
CA SER A 67 -1.54 -0.33 -7.68
C SER A 67 -1.67 -1.78 -7.22
N MET A 68 -1.80 -1.99 -5.92
CA MET A 68 -2.14 -3.30 -5.37
C MET A 68 -3.11 -3.17 -4.20
N HIS A 69 -4.24 -3.89 -4.27
CA HIS A 69 -5.20 -3.95 -3.17
C HIS A 69 -4.66 -4.81 -2.03
N LEU A 70 -4.75 -4.33 -0.79
CA LEU A 70 -4.22 -5.03 0.42
C LEU A 70 -4.83 -6.43 0.65
N PHE A 71 -5.95 -6.75 -0.01
CA PHE A 71 -6.53 -8.10 -0.03
C PHE A 71 -5.52 -9.16 -0.47
N PHE A 72 -4.68 -8.86 -1.47
CA PHE A 72 -3.71 -9.84 -1.98
C PHE A 72 -2.64 -10.18 -0.94
N SER A 73 -2.20 -9.22 -0.12
CA SER A 73 -1.27 -9.49 0.98
C SER A 73 -1.90 -10.18 2.19
N ARG A 74 -3.23 -10.10 2.34
CA ARG A 74 -3.93 -10.86 3.39
C ARG A 74 -3.89 -12.36 3.10
N LEU A 75 -3.95 -12.77 1.84
CA LEU A 75 -3.93 -14.20 1.47
C LEU A 75 -2.65 -14.88 1.95
N ASP A 76 -1.54 -14.14 2.00
CA ASP A 76 -0.23 -14.63 2.40
C ASP A 76 0.01 -14.60 3.91
N ASN A 77 -0.88 -13.95 4.68
CA ASN A 77 -0.64 -13.68 6.10
C ASN A 77 -1.77 -14.21 7.01
N ILE A 78 -1.43 -15.23 7.82
CA ILE A 78 -2.35 -15.88 8.76
C ILE A 78 -2.81 -14.90 9.87
N GLU A 79 -1.95 -13.97 10.31
CA GLU A 79 -2.30 -12.96 11.33
C GLU A 79 -3.27 -11.88 10.79
N GLY A 80 -3.37 -11.74 9.47
CA GLY A 80 -4.36 -10.91 8.78
C GLY A 80 -5.76 -11.52 8.72
N ARG A 81 -5.95 -12.77 9.19
CA ARG A 81 -7.29 -13.39 9.27
C ARG A 81 -8.19 -12.56 10.19
N GLY A 82 -9.29 -12.06 9.61
CA GLY A 82 -10.26 -11.19 10.31
C GLY A 82 -10.21 -9.72 9.91
N VAL A 83 -9.14 -9.26 9.25
CA VAL A 83 -9.09 -7.92 8.66
C VAL A 83 -9.78 -7.96 7.29
N ARG A 84 -10.74 -7.05 7.05
CA ARG A 84 -11.28 -6.78 5.71
C ARG A 84 -10.62 -5.51 5.18
N PRO A 85 -9.44 -5.60 4.56
CA PRO A 85 -8.74 -4.40 4.13
C PRO A 85 -9.51 -3.74 2.98
N ARG A 86 -9.54 -2.42 3.02
CA ARG A 86 -10.22 -1.56 2.05
C ARG A 86 -9.25 -0.51 1.51
N HIS A 87 -7.95 -0.81 1.48
CA HIS A 87 -6.94 0.13 1.00
C HIS A 87 -6.15 -0.46 -0.16
N ILE A 88 -5.63 0.43 -0.99
CA ILE A 88 -4.86 0.19 -2.19
C ILE A 88 -3.56 0.95 -2.03
N VAL A 89 -2.46 0.24 -2.26
CA VAL A 89 -1.12 0.82 -2.27
C VAL A 89 -0.79 1.20 -3.69
N PHE A 90 -0.40 2.46 -3.88
CA PHE A 90 0.13 2.97 -5.16
C PHE A 90 1.63 3.11 -5.05
N TYR A 91 2.35 2.58 -6.03
CA TYR A 91 3.81 2.52 -5.99
C TYR A 91 4.42 2.54 -7.39
N ARG A 92 5.72 2.84 -7.47
CA ARG A 92 6.53 2.75 -8.68
C ARG A 92 7.74 1.88 -8.43
N SER A 93 8.17 1.13 -9.44
CA SER A 93 9.47 0.47 -9.43
C SER A 93 10.44 1.33 -10.24
N THR A 94 11.63 1.56 -9.70
CA THR A 94 12.76 2.12 -10.44
C THR A 94 13.60 1.02 -11.06
N GLU A 95 14.49 1.37 -11.98
CA GLU A 95 15.44 0.44 -12.63
C GLU A 95 16.37 -0.24 -11.60
N ASP A 96 16.66 0.42 -10.47
CA ASP A 96 17.51 -0.09 -9.39
C ASP A 96 16.78 -1.02 -8.41
N GLN A 97 15.59 -1.51 -8.76
CA GLN A 97 14.70 -2.31 -7.88
C GLN A 97 14.31 -1.58 -6.58
N ILE A 98 14.41 -0.25 -6.55
CA ILE A 98 13.88 0.56 -5.46
C ILE A 98 12.39 0.75 -5.74
N VAL A 99 11.56 0.33 -4.78
CA VAL A 99 10.12 0.54 -4.84
C VAL A 99 9.75 1.77 -4.03
N GLU A 100 9.16 2.76 -4.69
CA GLU A 100 8.61 3.93 -4.02
C GLU A 100 7.11 3.73 -3.79
N VAL A 101 6.70 3.66 -2.52
CA VAL A 101 5.29 3.76 -2.13
C VAL A 101 4.86 5.23 -2.14
N VAL A 102 4.00 5.56 -3.11
CA VAL A 102 3.55 6.92 -3.40
C VAL A 102 2.37 7.32 -2.52
N ARG A 103 1.35 6.45 -2.39
CA ARG A 103 0.14 6.66 -1.56
C ARG A 103 -0.43 5.35 -1.04
N VAL A 104 -1.20 5.43 0.05
CA VAL A 104 -2.08 4.35 0.52
C VAL A 104 -3.50 4.90 0.63
N LEU A 105 -4.38 4.54 -0.31
CA LEU A 105 -5.71 5.13 -0.41
C LEU A 105 -6.79 4.12 -0.09
N HIS A 106 -7.93 4.57 0.44
CA HIS A 106 -9.09 3.72 0.64
C HIS A 106 -9.75 3.38 -0.71
N ASP A 107 -10.27 2.17 -0.90
CA ASP A 107 -10.87 1.66 -2.15
C ASP A 107 -12.01 2.56 -2.67
N ALA A 108 -12.85 3.08 -1.78
CA ALA A 108 -13.87 4.08 -2.06
C ALA A 108 -13.33 5.43 -2.57
N MET A 109 -12.08 5.78 -2.26
CA MET A 109 -11.41 6.97 -2.79
C MET A 109 -10.88 6.77 -4.21
N GLU A 110 -10.64 5.52 -4.64
CA GLU A 110 -10.31 5.22 -6.04
C GLU A 110 -11.48 5.56 -6.97
N LEU A 111 -12.73 5.32 -6.53
CA LEU A 111 -13.93 5.71 -7.28
C LEU A 111 -14.19 7.22 -7.27
N THR A 112 -13.77 7.92 -6.22
CA THR A 112 -14.10 9.32 -5.97
C THR A 112 -12.92 10.23 -6.29
N ARG A 113 -12.60 10.37 -7.58
CA ARG A 113 -12.02 11.60 -8.18
C ARG A 113 -10.84 12.26 -7.42
N GLN A 114 -9.87 11.50 -6.91
CA GLN A 114 -8.67 12.06 -6.24
C GLN A 114 -7.31 11.58 -6.79
N LEU A 115 -7.27 10.98 -7.99
CA LEU A 115 -6.03 10.49 -8.62
C LEU A 115 -5.08 11.61 -9.10
N GLY A 116 -5.53 12.87 -9.15
CA GLY A 116 -4.71 14.00 -9.62
C GLY A 116 -3.44 14.27 -8.79
N TYR A 117 -3.39 13.78 -7.55
CA TYR A 117 -2.20 13.90 -6.70
C TYR A 117 -1.13 12.82 -6.98
N LEU A 118 -1.48 11.75 -7.69
CA LEU A 118 -0.54 10.68 -8.09
C LEU A 118 0.33 11.07 -9.30
N GLN A 119 0.03 12.21 -9.94
CA GLN A 119 0.75 12.72 -11.11
C GLN A 119 1.97 13.60 -10.74
N LYS A 120 2.12 13.98 -9.47
CA LYS A 120 3.09 15.02 -9.03
C LYS A 120 4.11 14.56 -7.97
N SER A 121 4.20 13.27 -7.68
CA SER A 121 5.26 12.72 -6.81
C SER A 121 6.47 12.36 -7.63
#